data_AF-A0A521JT17-F1
#
_entry.id   AF-A0A521JT17-F1
#
_cell.length_a   1.000
_cell.length_b   1.000
_cell.length_c   1.000
_cell.angle_alpha   90.00
_cell.angle_beta   90.00
_cell.angle_gamma   90.00
#
_symmetry.space_group_name_H-M   'P 1'
#
loop_
_entity.id
_entity.type
_entity.pdbx_description
1 polymer ?
#
loop_
_entity_poly.entity_id
_entity_poly.type
_entity_poly.pdbx_seq_one_letter_code
_entity_poly.pdbx_strand_id
1 'polypeptide(L)'
;MNEISYVLDKILEIVNENVENLKLTPDQYNADLSLLGMDSIKFITIVINLEQVFGIEIPDEYLLVTELGSINKMKSVVSYALEGGD
;
A
#
# COMPACT_ATOMS: atom_id res chain seq x y z
N MET A 1 2.90 -19.34 -8.76
CA MET A 1 2.52 -17.92 -8.55
C MET A 1 3.76 -17.21 -8.04
N ASN A 2 4.15 -16.10 -8.65
CA ASN A 2 5.28 -15.30 -8.18
C ASN A 2 4.78 -14.50 -6.96
N GLU A 3 5.40 -14.60 -5.79
CA GLU A 3 4.98 -13.88 -4.56
C GLU A 3 4.80 -12.38 -4.80
N ILE A 4 5.67 -11.78 -5.62
CA ILE A 4 5.62 -10.36 -5.98
C ILE A 4 4.33 -9.98 -6.73
N SER A 5 3.78 -10.88 -7.55
CA SER A 5 2.53 -10.62 -8.27
C SER A 5 1.31 -10.66 -7.34
N TYR A 6 1.35 -11.54 -6.33
CA TYR A 6 0.29 -11.62 -5.31
C TYR A 6 0.26 -10.37 -4.43
N VAL A 7 1.42 -9.89 -3.97
CA VAL A 7 1.52 -8.69 -3.13
C VAL A 7 0.92 -7.47 -3.84
N LEU A 8 1.29 -7.26 -5.11
CA LEU A 8 0.78 -6.13 -5.89
C LEU A 8 -0.74 -6.19 -6.09
N ASP A 9 -1.27 -7.37 -6.43
CA ASP A 9 -2.70 -7.57 -6.65
C ASP A 9 -3.53 -7.22 -5.39
N LYS A 10 -3.06 -7.68 -4.22
CA LYS A 10 -3.69 -7.39 -2.93
C LYS A 10 -3.60 -5.92 -2.54
N ILE A 11 -2.47 -5.27 -2.76
CA ILE A 11 -2.34 -3.82 -2.50
C ILE A 11 -3.34 -3.04 -3.36
N LEU A 12 -3.47 -3.39 -4.64
CA LEU A 12 -4.43 -2.72 -5.53
C LEU A 12 -5.87 -2.95 -5.08
N GLU A 13 -6.22 -4.18 -4.67
CA GLU A 13 -7.54 -4.49 -4.11
C GLU A 13 -7.86 -3.58 -2.91
N ILE A 14 -6.98 -3.56 -1.89
CA ILE A 14 -7.16 -2.76 -0.68
C ILE A 14 -7.28 -1.26 -1.01
N VAL A 15 -6.42 -0.74 -1.88
CA VAL A 15 -6.45 0.68 -2.24
C VAL A 15 -7.74 1.03 -2.99
N ASN A 16 -8.20 0.19 -3.92
CA ASN A 16 -9.45 0.42 -4.66
C ASN A 16 -10.69 0.32 -3.75
N GLU A 17 -10.66 -0.49 -2.68
CA GLU A 17 -11.74 -0.57 -1.70
C GLU A 17 -11.81 0.65 -0.78
N ASN A 18 -10.68 1.31 -0.52
CA ASN A 18 -10.59 2.44 0.40
C ASN A 18 -10.62 3.82 -0.29
N VAL A 19 -10.31 3.86 -1.59
CA VAL A 19 -10.29 5.10 -2.39
C VAL A 19 -11.31 4.99 -3.51
N GLU A 20 -12.43 5.68 -3.35
CA GLU A 20 -13.54 5.64 -4.30
C GLU A 20 -13.13 6.08 -5.71
N ASN A 21 -13.60 5.33 -6.72
CA ASN A 21 -13.39 5.62 -8.14
C ASN A 21 -11.91 5.67 -8.58
N LEU A 22 -11.02 5.02 -7.82
CA LEU A 22 -9.65 4.85 -8.21
C LEU A 22 -9.54 3.69 -9.23
N LYS A 23 -8.95 3.96 -10.40
CA LYS A 23 -8.51 2.93 -11.36
C LYS A 23 -7.08 3.24 -11.75
N LEU A 24 -6.14 2.72 -10.99
CA LEU A 24 -4.73 2.91 -11.25
C LEU A 24 -4.27 2.05 -12.42
N THR A 25 -3.60 2.66 -13.38
CA THR A 25 -2.79 1.95 -14.37
C THR A 25 -1.37 1.74 -13.81
N PRO A 26 -0.59 0.80 -14.36
CA PRO A 26 0.79 0.57 -13.94
C PRO A 26 1.67 1.84 -13.95
N ASP A 27 1.43 2.75 -14.90
CA ASP A 27 2.10 4.05 -14.99
C ASP A 27 1.80 4.98 -13.80
N GLN A 28 0.73 4.73 -13.05
CA GLN A 28 0.31 5.51 -11.89
C GLN A 28 0.76 4.88 -10.56
N TYR A 29 1.53 3.78 -10.57
CA TYR A 29 1.97 3.15 -9.31
C TYR A 29 2.97 3.99 -8.51
N ASN A 30 3.64 4.95 -9.16
CA ASN A 30 4.46 5.97 -8.51
C ASN A 30 3.70 7.28 -8.25
N ALA A 31 2.44 7.39 -8.66
CA ALA A 31 1.66 8.59 -8.41
C ALA A 31 1.36 8.70 -6.91
N ASP A 32 1.29 9.94 -6.45
CA ASP A 32 0.91 10.24 -5.07
C ASP A 32 -0.60 10.05 -4.92
N LEU A 33 -0.99 9.07 -4.10
CA LEU A 33 -2.39 8.72 -3.90
C LEU A 33 -3.16 9.82 -3.18
N SER A 34 -2.49 10.73 -2.45
CA SER A 34 -3.14 11.89 -1.84
C SER A 34 -3.75 12.80 -2.90
N LEU A 35 -3.09 12.94 -4.05
CA LEU A 35 -3.60 13.70 -5.19
C LEU A 35 -4.78 13.00 -5.88
N LEU A 36 -4.97 11.70 -5.63
CA LEU A 36 -6.01 10.88 -6.23
C LEU A 36 -7.21 10.65 -5.28
N GLY A 37 -7.27 11.37 -4.15
CA GLY A 37 -8.40 11.30 -3.21
C GLY A 37 -8.17 10.40 -2.00
N MET A 38 -6.92 10.01 -1.74
CA MET A 38 -6.53 9.43 -0.45
C MET A 38 -6.38 10.51 0.60
N ASP A 39 -7.18 10.40 1.65
CA ASP A 39 -7.08 11.22 2.86
C ASP A 39 -6.27 10.51 3.94
N SER A 40 -5.82 11.23 4.97
CA SER A 40 -5.06 10.66 6.08
C SER A 40 -5.77 9.50 6.80
N ILE A 41 -7.11 9.56 6.93
CA ILE A 41 -7.90 8.48 7.52
C ILE A 41 -7.89 7.23 6.64
N LYS A 42 -8.09 7.39 5.32
CA LYS A 42 -8.05 6.27 4.36
C LYS A 42 -6.65 5.66 4.32
N PHE A 43 -5.61 6.49 4.35
CA PHE A 43 -4.23 6.05 4.42
C PHE A 43 -4.00 5.11 5.62
N ILE A 44 -4.37 5.52 6.83
CA ILE A 44 -4.23 4.68 8.03
C ILE A 44 -5.05 3.39 7.91
N THR A 45 -6.28 3.46 7.40
CA THR A 45 -7.10 2.25 7.16
C THR A 45 -6.43 1.28 6.18
N ILE A 46 -5.81 1.80 5.11
CA ILE A 46 -5.08 0.97 4.14
C ILE A 46 -3.88 0.31 4.80
N VAL A 47 -3.08 1.05 5.57
CA VAL A 47 -1.95 0.48 6.33
C VAL A 47 -2.42 -0.67 7.21
N ILE A 48 -3.44 -0.47 8.03
CA ILE A 48 -3.96 -1.51 8.93
C ILE A 48 -4.44 -2.72 8.13
N ASN A 49 -5.12 -2.51 7.00
CA ASN A 49 -5.54 -3.61 6.13
C ASN A 49 -4.35 -4.37 5.53
N LEU A 50 -3.27 -3.68 5.14
CA LEU A 50 -2.05 -4.32 4.66
C LEU A 50 -1.45 -5.21 5.76
N GLU A 51 -1.30 -4.69 6.97
CA GLU A 51 -0.79 -5.44 8.12
C GLU A 51 -1.64 -6.69 8.40
N GLN A 52 -2.97 -6.55 8.40
CA GLN A 52 -3.91 -7.65 8.62
C GLN A 52 -3.85 -8.71 7.50
N VAL A 53 -3.79 -8.29 6.23
CA VAL A 53 -3.82 -9.19 5.07
C VAL A 53 -2.51 -9.95 4.90
N PHE A 54 -1.38 -9.28 5.14
CA PHE A 54 -0.05 -9.87 4.98
C PHE A 54 0.51 -10.45 6.28
N GLY A 55 -0.11 -10.16 7.43
CA GLY A 55 0.36 -10.59 8.74
C GLY A 55 1.69 -9.95 9.13
N ILE A 56 1.89 -8.68 8.74
CA ILE A 56 3.11 -7.90 8.99
C ILE A 56 2.84 -6.76 9.97
N GLU A 57 3.91 -6.17 10.51
CA GLU A 57 3.88 -4.91 11.25
C GLU A 57 4.66 -3.86 10.45
N ILE A 58 4.00 -2.74 10.12
CA ILE A 58 4.62 -1.64 9.40
C ILE A 58 5.22 -0.67 10.43
N PRO A 59 6.53 -0.37 10.36
CA PRO A 59 7.15 0.54 11.32
C PRO A 59 6.56 1.95 11.24
N ASP A 60 6.46 2.63 12.39
CA ASP A 60 5.87 3.97 12.51
C ASP A 60 6.47 5.01 11.56
N GLU A 61 7.76 4.90 11.23
CA GLU A 61 8.44 5.80 10.29
C GLU A 61 7.81 5.79 8.89
N TYR A 62 7.23 4.67 8.48
CA TYR A 62 6.56 4.52 7.19
C TYR A 62 5.10 4.97 7.23
N LEU A 63 4.52 5.25 8.41
CA LEU A 63 3.14 5.71 8.60
C LEU A 63 2.91 7.17 8.20
N LEU A 64 3.62 7.61 7.17
CA LEU A 64 3.50 8.91 6.55
C LEU A 64 3.08 8.72 5.09
N VAL A 65 2.15 9.55 4.61
CA VAL A 65 1.77 9.59 3.19
C VAL A 65 2.99 9.83 2.28
N THR A 66 4.01 10.54 2.75
CA THR A 66 5.25 10.72 1.99
C THR A 66 6.05 9.42 1.83
N GLU A 67 5.93 8.48 2.76
CA GLU A 67 6.68 7.21 2.77
C GLU A 67 5.88 6.03 2.23
N LEU A 68 4.54 6.03 2.37
CA LEU A 68 3.64 4.95 1.92
C LEU A 68 2.53 5.41 0.97
N GLY A 69 2.52 6.66 0.51
CA GLY A 69 1.43 7.22 -0.31
C GLY A 69 1.42 6.83 -1.79
N SER A 70 2.10 5.76 -2.20
CA SER A 70 2.04 5.25 -3.58
C SER A 70 2.10 3.72 -3.60
N ILE A 71 1.56 3.10 -4.65
CA ILE A 71 1.51 1.63 -4.77
C ILE A 71 2.90 1.00 -4.72
N ASN A 72 3.89 1.59 -5.40
CA ASN A 72 5.26 1.05 -5.38
C ASN A 72 5.92 1.17 -4.01
N LYS A 73 5.64 2.25 -3.26
CA LYS A 73 6.11 2.39 -1.89
C LYS A 73 5.48 1.34 -0.97
N MET A 74 4.15 1.18 -1.03
CA MET A 74 3.43 0.12 -0.32
C MET A 74 4.00 -1.25 -0.63
N LYS A 75 4.19 -1.57 -1.91
CA LYS A 75 4.78 -2.83 -2.34
C LYS A 75 6.17 -3.05 -1.75
N SER A 76 7.01 -2.03 -1.75
CA SER A 76 8.38 -2.13 -1.26
C SER A 76 8.41 -2.38 0.26
N VAL A 77 7.63 -1.62 1.03
CA VAL A 77 7.54 -1.77 2.49
C VAL A 77 6.91 -3.11 2.87
N VAL A 78 5.82 -3.50 2.22
CA VAL A 78 5.16 -4.79 2.47
C VAL A 78 6.10 -5.96 2.14
N SER A 79 6.84 -5.89 1.03
CA SER A 79 7.81 -6.93 0.68
C SER A 79 8.94 -6.99 1.72
N TYR A 80 9.49 -5.84 2.11
CA TYR A 80 10.52 -5.76 3.15
C TYR A 80 10.05 -6.37 4.47
N ALA A 81 8.84 -6.05 4.91
CA ALA A 81 8.27 -6.58 6.15
C ALA A 81 7.98 -8.09 6.06
N LEU A 82 7.52 -8.58 4.90
CA LEU A 82 7.29 -10.00 4.65
C LEU A 82 8.57 -10.84 4.65
N GLU A 83 9.69 -10.27 4.19
CA GLU A 83 11.00 -10.92 4.22
C GLU A 83 11.60 -11.00 5.64
N GLY A 84 10.87 -10.51 6.66
CA GLY A 84 11.25 -10.58 8.05
C GLY A 84 12.25 -9.49 8.44
N GLY A 85 11.93 -8.24 8.07
CA GLY A 85 12.71 -7.04 8.41
C GLY A 85 13.38 -7.17 9.78
N ASP A 86 14.71 -7.07 9.77
CA ASP A 86 15.64 -7.40 10.87
C ASP A 86 15.24 -6.80 12.23
#